data_AF-A0A6P4C8Z5-F1
#
_entry.id   AF-A0A6P4C8Z5-F1
#
_cell.length_a   1.000
_cell.length_b   1.000
_cell.length_c   1.000
_cell.angle_alpha   90.00
_cell.angle_beta   90.00
_cell.angle_gamma   90.00
#
_symmetry.space_group_name_H-M   'P 1'
#
loop_
_entity.id
_entity.type
_entity.pdbx_description
1 polymer ?
#
loop_
_entity_poly.entity_id
_entity_poly.type
_entity_poly.pdbx_seq_one_letter_code
_entity_poly.pdbx_strand_id
1 'polypeptide(L)'
;MALLDAIASAKARVEGLKASIEQQQTKKQEFAEFLAQQSLALAASEGRTNERIEHDETQEAISWYNRVLGFHVEGGHGVKFTFKNINMNNPNEEYSFTIRHENNTYTLLSCEPSLENTEDLIHELNKTNGLFKFARVMRKKFQEAVIQGGFVQTTVEHEESMLMSASAPVLSMSSARSDTTAEGINDHVEPVKVNSNINKQHIQRRVNSGILSPGSASSIRRSPRLKV
;
A
#
# COMPACT_ATOMS: atom_id res chain seq x y z
N MET A 1 -42.04 -42.25 -50.26
CA MET A 1 -42.42 -41.28 -49.22
C MET A 1 -41.23 -40.99 -48.30
N ALA A 2 -40.77 -41.92 -47.45
CA ALA A 2 -39.74 -41.67 -46.43
C ALA A 2 -38.40 -41.04 -46.89
N LEU A 3 -37.88 -41.39 -48.08
CA LEU A 3 -36.62 -40.84 -48.59
C LEU A 3 -36.75 -39.36 -48.97
N LEU A 4 -37.88 -38.96 -49.57
CA LEU A 4 -38.13 -37.56 -49.95
C LEU A 4 -38.31 -36.69 -48.70
N ASP A 5 -38.98 -37.19 -47.67
CA ASP A 5 -39.13 -36.50 -46.38
C ASP A 5 -37.77 -36.36 -45.66
N ALA A 6 -36.90 -37.37 -45.75
CA ALA A 6 -35.55 -37.28 -45.20
C ALA A 6 -34.68 -36.24 -45.92
N ILE A 7 -34.78 -36.14 -47.25
CA ILE A 7 -34.11 -35.10 -48.03
C ILE A 7 -34.65 -33.71 -47.69
N ALA A 8 -35.98 -33.57 -47.57
CA ALA A 8 -36.61 -32.31 -47.18
C ALA A 8 -36.18 -31.86 -45.77
N SER A 9 -36.13 -32.80 -44.82
CA SER A 9 -35.64 -32.57 -43.45
C SER A 9 -34.15 -32.17 -43.42
N ALA A 10 -33.30 -32.86 -44.20
CA ALA A 10 -31.89 -32.52 -44.32
C ALA A 10 -31.68 -31.12 -44.92
N LYS A 11 -32.47 -30.75 -45.93
CA LYS A 11 -32.42 -29.42 -46.54
C LYS A 11 -32.81 -28.32 -45.55
N ALA A 12 -33.91 -28.52 -44.80
CA ALA A 12 -34.34 -27.56 -43.77
C ALA A 12 -33.27 -27.37 -42.67
N ARG A 13 -32.58 -28.45 -42.28
CA ARG A 13 -31.46 -28.37 -41.33
C ARG A 13 -30.28 -27.58 -41.87
N VAL A 14 -29.90 -27.78 -43.14
CA VAL A 14 -28.81 -27.04 -43.78
C VAL A 14 -29.14 -25.55 -43.86
N GLU A 15 -30.36 -25.20 -44.23
CA GLU A 15 -30.82 -23.81 -44.28
C GLU A 15 -30.83 -23.17 -42.87
N GLY A 16 -31.29 -23.89 -41.84
CA GLY A 16 -31.25 -23.43 -40.46
C GLY A 16 -29.81 -23.24 -39.91
N LEU A 17 -28.89 -24.15 -40.24
CA LEU A 17 -27.48 -24.01 -39.89
C LEU A 17 -26.84 -22.81 -40.60
N LYS A 18 -27.16 -22.60 -41.87
CA LYS A 18 -26.67 -21.44 -42.64
C LYS A 18 -27.11 -20.12 -41.99
N ALA A 19 -28.39 -19.99 -41.64
CA ALA A 19 -28.90 -18.81 -40.96
C ALA A 19 -28.22 -18.56 -39.59
N SER A 20 -27.96 -19.64 -38.83
CA SER A 20 -27.25 -19.53 -37.55
C SER A 20 -25.80 -19.07 -37.71
N ILE A 21 -25.09 -19.56 -38.75
CA ILE A 21 -23.72 -19.13 -39.06
C ILE A 21 -23.70 -17.65 -39.45
N GLU A 22 -24.60 -17.20 -40.32
CA GLU A 22 -24.71 -15.79 -40.70
C GLU A 22 -24.97 -14.91 -39.47
N GLN A 23 -25.88 -15.31 -38.58
CA GLN A 23 -26.17 -14.58 -37.34
C GLN A 23 -24.97 -14.54 -36.37
N GLN A 24 -24.17 -15.61 -36.28
CA GLN A 24 -22.95 -15.59 -35.48
C GLN A 24 -21.87 -14.69 -36.08
N GLN A 25 -21.75 -14.66 -37.41
CA GLN A 25 -20.81 -13.79 -38.10
C GLN A 25 -21.15 -12.32 -37.92
N THR A 26 -22.42 -11.94 -38.03
CA THR A 26 -22.85 -10.55 -37.79
C THR A 26 -22.58 -10.13 -36.35
N LYS A 27 -22.94 -10.96 -35.36
CA LYS A 27 -22.63 -10.70 -33.95
C LYS A 27 -21.13 -10.53 -33.73
N LYS A 28 -20.30 -11.43 -34.29
CA LYS A 28 -18.84 -11.33 -34.17
C LYS A 28 -18.32 -10.03 -34.76
N GLN A 29 -18.88 -9.58 -35.88
CA GLN A 29 -18.50 -8.34 -36.54
C GLN A 29 -18.89 -7.12 -35.69
N GLU A 30 -20.10 -7.08 -35.15
CA GLU A 30 -20.57 -6.03 -34.24
C GLU A 30 -19.69 -5.92 -33.00
N PHE A 31 -19.32 -7.05 -32.39
CA PHE A 31 -18.39 -7.05 -31.25
C PHE A 31 -16.99 -6.57 -31.65
N ALA A 32 -16.49 -6.95 -32.82
CA ALA A 32 -15.20 -6.49 -33.32
C ALA A 32 -15.19 -4.97 -33.56
N GLU A 33 -16.28 -4.43 -34.11
CA GLU A 33 -16.46 -2.99 -34.32
C GLU A 33 -16.54 -2.23 -33.00
N PHE A 34 -17.27 -2.75 -32.01
CA PHE A 34 -17.32 -2.17 -30.67
C PHE A 34 -15.93 -2.12 -30.00
N LEU A 35 -15.17 -3.22 -30.06
CA LEU A 35 -13.80 -3.27 -29.53
C LEU A 35 -12.85 -2.33 -30.29
N ALA A 36 -12.99 -2.23 -31.61
CA ALA A 36 -12.22 -1.30 -32.43
C ALA A 36 -12.54 0.16 -32.04
N GLN A 37 -13.81 0.49 -31.82
CA GLN A 37 -14.22 1.81 -31.37
C GLN A 37 -13.68 2.14 -29.97
N GLN A 38 -13.75 1.20 -29.02
CA GLN A 38 -13.23 1.39 -27.67
C GLN A 38 -11.71 1.56 -27.67
N SER A 39 -10.97 0.75 -28.44
CA SER A 39 -9.51 0.88 -28.55
C SER A 39 -9.09 2.20 -29.20
N LEU A 40 -9.83 2.68 -30.20
CA LEU A 40 -9.61 3.99 -30.81
C LEU A 40 -9.88 5.13 -29.82
N ALA A 41 -10.96 5.05 -29.03
CA ALA A 41 -11.25 6.03 -28.00
C ALA A 41 -10.17 6.08 -26.90
N LEU A 42 -9.65 4.91 -26.49
CA LEU A 42 -8.52 4.81 -25.56
C LEU A 42 -7.25 5.43 -26.15
N ALA A 43 -6.88 5.08 -27.38
CA ALA A 43 -5.71 5.66 -28.06
C ALA A 43 -5.83 7.20 -28.22
N ALA A 44 -7.02 7.72 -28.50
CA ALA A 44 -7.29 9.16 -28.58
C ALA A 44 -7.28 9.86 -27.21
N SER A 45 -7.51 9.14 -26.12
CA SER A 45 -7.32 9.65 -24.75
C SER A 45 -5.85 9.66 -24.35
N GLU A 46 -5.09 8.63 -24.72
CA GLU A 46 -3.64 8.52 -24.45
C GLU A 46 -2.80 9.47 -25.33
N GLY A 47 -3.26 9.80 -26.53
CA GLY A 47 -2.59 10.71 -27.46
C GLY A 47 -2.70 12.20 -27.09
N ARG A 48 -3.57 12.57 -26.14
CA ARG A 48 -3.70 13.95 -25.62
C ARG A 48 -2.72 14.23 -24.48
N THR A 49 -1.53 13.66 -24.55
CA THR A 49 -0.49 13.70 -23.52
C THR A 49 0.46 14.89 -23.67
N ASN A 50 -0.10 16.10 -23.71
CA ASN A 50 0.66 17.26 -23.22
C ASN A 50 1.01 17.08 -21.72
N GLU A 51 0.21 16.28 -21.01
CA GLU A 51 0.46 15.82 -19.63
C GLU A 51 1.70 14.93 -19.48
N ARG A 52 2.20 14.21 -20.51
CA ARG A 52 3.37 13.31 -20.31
C ARG A 52 4.67 14.07 -20.05
N ILE A 53 4.85 15.24 -20.67
CA ILE A 53 6.05 16.07 -20.48
C ILE A 53 5.97 16.78 -19.11
N GLU A 54 4.82 17.35 -18.77
CA GLU A 54 4.59 17.99 -17.47
C GLU A 54 4.64 16.99 -16.29
N HIS A 55 4.18 15.76 -16.52
CA HIS A 55 4.28 14.67 -15.55
C HIS A 55 5.74 14.28 -15.30
N ASP A 56 6.63 14.38 -16.29
CA ASP A 56 8.05 14.07 -16.13
C ASP A 56 8.77 15.13 -15.29
N GLU A 57 8.57 16.42 -15.59
CA GLU A 57 9.16 17.53 -14.83
C GLU A 57 8.62 17.58 -13.38
N THR A 58 7.32 17.36 -13.20
CA THR A 58 6.71 17.31 -11.86
C THR A 58 7.25 16.14 -11.05
N GLN A 59 7.39 14.97 -11.68
CA GLN A 59 7.93 13.78 -11.03
C GLN A 59 9.42 13.95 -10.70
N GLU A 60 10.20 14.60 -11.56
CA GLU A 60 11.59 14.95 -11.31
C GLU A 60 11.69 15.91 -10.11
N ALA A 61 10.86 16.95 -10.08
CA ALA A 61 10.82 17.89 -8.96
C ALA A 61 10.46 17.19 -7.64
N ILE A 62 9.42 16.35 -7.64
CA ILE A 62 9.03 15.54 -6.47
C ILE A 62 10.20 14.65 -6.02
N SER A 63 10.85 13.95 -6.96
CA SER A 63 11.98 13.07 -6.65
C SER A 63 13.17 13.85 -6.07
N TRP A 64 13.43 15.05 -6.60
CA TRP A 64 14.46 15.95 -6.08
C TRP A 64 14.14 16.40 -4.65
N TYR A 65 12.91 16.87 -4.38
CA TYR A 65 12.49 17.26 -3.03
C TYR A 65 12.54 16.09 -2.06
N ASN A 66 12.06 14.91 -2.46
CA ASN A 66 12.08 13.71 -1.64
C ASN A 66 13.50 13.35 -1.21
N ARG A 67 14.45 13.42 -2.14
CA ARG A 67 15.86 13.15 -1.89
C ARG A 67 16.51 14.21 -1.01
N VAL A 68 16.36 15.49 -1.34
CA VAL A 68 17.05 16.60 -0.65
C VAL A 68 16.51 16.81 0.77
N LEU A 69 15.20 16.70 0.94
CA LEU A 69 14.57 16.90 2.24
C LEU A 69 14.55 15.61 3.08
N GLY A 70 14.77 14.44 2.48
CA GLY A 70 14.50 13.16 3.14
C GLY A 70 13.06 13.12 3.61
N PHE A 71 12.12 13.53 2.76
CA PHE A 71 10.73 13.75 3.13
C PHE A 71 9.85 13.35 1.96
N HIS A 72 8.94 12.40 2.15
CA HIS A 72 7.97 12.05 1.11
C HIS A 72 6.56 12.01 1.70
N VAL A 73 5.58 12.18 0.82
CA VAL A 73 4.17 12.18 1.16
C VAL A 73 3.46 11.15 0.30
N GLU A 74 2.64 10.31 0.94
CA GLU A 74 1.85 9.27 0.28
C GLU A 74 0.37 9.47 0.59
N GLY A 75 -0.46 9.35 -0.44
CA GLY A 75 -1.91 9.38 -0.33
C GLY A 75 -2.51 7.98 -0.14
N GLY A 76 -3.57 7.88 0.65
CA GLY A 76 -4.33 6.65 0.91
C GLY A 76 -5.57 6.94 1.75
N HIS A 77 -5.85 6.11 2.77
CA HIS A 77 -6.93 6.37 3.76
C HIS A 77 -6.70 7.66 4.58
N GLY A 78 -5.48 8.16 4.58
CA GLY A 78 -5.10 9.51 4.98
C GLY A 78 -3.89 9.96 4.17
N VAL A 79 -3.29 11.07 4.57
CA VAL A 79 -2.03 11.55 4.01
C VAL A 79 -0.90 11.17 4.98
N LYS A 80 -0.03 10.27 4.55
CA LYS A 80 1.14 9.83 5.31
C LYS A 80 2.34 10.71 4.97
N PHE A 81 2.93 11.31 6.00
CA PHE A 81 4.16 12.09 5.94
C PHE A 81 5.28 11.23 6.49
N THR A 82 6.31 10.96 5.69
CA THR A 82 7.46 10.16 6.12
C THR A 82 8.73 10.97 6.01
N PHE A 83 9.53 10.94 7.08
CA PHE A 83 10.82 11.58 7.18
C PHE A 83 11.93 10.54 7.31
N LYS A 84 13.00 10.78 6.56
CA LYS A 84 14.32 10.16 6.65
C LYS A 84 15.32 11.22 7.10
N ASN A 85 16.56 10.81 7.37
CA ASN A 85 17.62 11.70 7.85
C ASN A 85 17.23 12.43 9.14
N ILE A 86 16.51 11.75 10.03
CA ILE A 86 16.22 12.24 11.38
C ILE A 86 17.31 11.75 12.32
N ASN A 87 17.52 10.44 12.38
CA ASN A 87 18.60 9.82 13.15
C ASN A 87 19.90 9.82 12.34
N MET A 88 20.92 10.54 12.81
CA MET A 88 22.23 10.58 12.14
C MET A 88 22.96 9.24 12.17
N ASN A 89 22.66 8.38 13.14
CA ASN A 89 23.26 7.05 13.26
C ASN A 89 22.63 6.07 12.27
N ASN A 90 21.36 6.28 11.92
CA ASN A 90 20.64 5.49 10.93
C ASN A 90 19.81 6.39 10.00
N PRO A 91 20.43 7.00 8.97
CA PRO A 91 19.75 7.99 8.12
C PRO A 91 18.56 7.43 7.33
N ASN A 92 18.52 6.11 7.12
CA ASN A 92 17.46 5.42 6.39
C ASN A 92 16.26 5.07 7.29
N GLU A 93 16.37 5.27 8.60
CA GLU A 93 15.27 5.08 9.54
C GLU A 93 14.12 6.04 9.22
N GLU A 94 12.91 5.49 9.18
CA GLU A 94 11.70 6.20 8.79
C GLU A 94 10.91 6.62 10.02
N TYR A 95 10.52 7.88 10.04
CA TYR A 95 9.65 8.49 11.04
C TYR A 95 8.44 9.02 10.32
N SER A 96 7.25 8.60 10.70
CA SER A 96 6.05 8.93 9.94
C SER A 96 4.86 9.29 10.81
N PHE A 97 3.97 10.09 10.26
CA PHE A 97 2.64 10.29 10.81
C PHE A 97 1.63 10.33 9.68
N THR A 98 0.40 9.92 9.98
CA THR A 98 -0.71 9.93 9.01
C THR A 98 -1.82 10.80 9.55
N ILE A 99 -2.25 11.79 8.78
CA ILE A 99 -3.40 12.64 9.11
C ILE A 99 -4.53 12.41 8.12
N ARG A 100 -5.78 12.48 8.59
CA ARG A 100 -6.97 12.52 7.75
C ARG A 100 -7.67 13.85 7.94
N HIS A 101 -8.18 14.42 6.86
CA HIS A 101 -8.99 15.63 6.92
C HIS A 101 -10.42 15.28 6.51
N GLU A 102 -11.34 15.34 7.47
CA GLU A 102 -12.75 14.99 7.30
C GLU A 102 -13.62 15.96 8.10
N ASN A 103 -14.76 16.40 7.54
CA ASN A 103 -15.68 17.33 8.20
C ASN A 103 -14.99 18.63 8.71
N ASN A 104 -14.07 19.19 7.91
CA ASN A 104 -13.24 20.34 8.27
C ASN A 104 -12.39 20.15 9.54
N THR A 105 -12.10 18.90 9.90
CA THR A 105 -11.26 18.55 11.04
C THR A 105 -10.16 17.58 10.61
N TYR A 106 -8.94 17.91 11.00
CA TYR A 106 -7.80 17.02 10.95
C TYR A 106 -7.83 16.06 12.14
N THR A 107 -7.65 14.78 11.86
CA THR A 107 -7.46 13.72 12.84
C THR A 107 -6.12 13.02 12.60
N LEU A 108 -5.43 12.65 13.67
CA LEU A 108 -4.22 11.83 13.60
C LEU A 108 -4.62 10.36 13.54
N LEU A 109 -4.24 9.66 12.48
CA LEU A 109 -4.50 8.23 12.30
C LEU A 109 -3.39 7.36 12.86
N SER A 110 -2.13 7.75 12.62
CA SER A 110 -0.96 7.02 13.13
C SER A 110 0.23 7.95 13.30
N CYS A 111 1.12 7.61 14.23
CA CYS A 111 2.40 8.27 14.44
C CYS A 111 3.43 7.22 14.86
N GLU A 112 4.45 7.01 14.04
CA GLU A 112 5.47 5.99 14.21
C GLU A 112 6.85 6.63 14.11
N PRO A 113 7.68 6.60 15.17
CA PRO A 113 7.35 6.22 16.55
C PRO A 113 6.35 7.18 17.21
N SER A 114 5.72 6.73 18.31
CA SER A 114 4.75 7.55 19.04
C SER A 114 5.43 8.74 19.72
N LEU A 115 4.81 9.92 19.58
CA LEU A 115 5.31 11.19 20.10
C LEU A 115 4.34 11.75 21.16
N GLU A 116 4.92 12.31 22.21
CA GLU A 116 4.16 13.05 23.23
C GLU A 116 3.61 14.37 22.69
N ASN A 117 2.46 14.79 23.23
CA ASN A 117 1.79 16.07 22.94
C ASN A 117 1.39 16.27 21.46
N THR A 118 1.13 15.17 20.74
CA THR A 118 0.63 15.21 19.36
C THR A 118 -0.80 15.76 19.29
N GLU A 119 -1.61 15.51 20.32
CA GLU A 119 -3.00 16.02 20.41
C GLU A 119 -3.07 17.55 20.41
N ASP A 120 -2.18 18.22 21.15
CA ASP A 120 -2.09 19.69 21.18
C ASP A 120 -1.76 20.25 19.80
N LEU A 121 -0.88 19.57 19.07
CA LEU A 121 -0.50 19.97 17.70
C LEU A 121 -1.65 19.80 16.72
N ILE A 122 -2.47 18.74 16.87
CA ILE A 122 -3.67 18.53 16.06
C ILE A 122 -4.72 19.60 16.36
N HIS A 123 -4.89 19.97 17.63
CA HIS A 123 -5.78 21.05 18.01
C HIS A 123 -5.32 22.42 17.47
N GLU A 124 -4.01 22.71 17.48
CA GLU A 124 -3.46 23.91 16.81
C GLU A 124 -3.66 23.86 15.29
N LEU A 125 -3.45 22.69 14.67
CA LEU A 125 -3.67 22.49 13.23
C LEU A 125 -5.13 22.78 12.85
N ASN A 126 -6.08 22.26 13.62
CA ASN A 126 -7.51 22.51 13.42
C ASN A 126 -7.91 23.97 13.58
N LYS A 127 -7.19 24.74 14.40
CA LYS A 127 -7.43 26.19 14.56
C LYS A 127 -6.82 27.04 13.45
N THR A 128 -5.62 26.68 12.99
CA THR A 128 -4.80 27.51 12.10
C THR A 128 -4.85 27.08 10.64
N ASN A 129 -5.28 25.85 10.37
CA ASN A 129 -5.16 25.18 9.08
C ASN A 129 -3.72 25.17 8.53
N GLY A 130 -2.73 25.22 9.44
CA GLY A 130 -1.32 25.43 9.12
C GLY A 130 -0.53 24.14 8.87
N LEU A 131 -0.88 23.36 7.86
CA LEU A 131 -0.28 22.02 7.62
C LEU A 131 1.25 22.04 7.45
N PHE A 132 1.80 23.04 6.74
CA PHE A 132 3.25 23.17 6.57
C PHE A 132 3.98 23.43 7.89
N LYS A 133 3.38 24.25 8.77
CA LYS A 133 3.92 24.54 10.10
C LYS A 133 3.86 23.27 10.96
N PHE A 134 2.72 22.58 10.94
CA PHE A 134 2.53 21.31 11.64
C PHE A 134 3.58 20.27 11.23
N ALA A 135 3.79 20.02 9.93
CA ALA A 135 4.78 19.07 9.44
C ALA A 135 6.22 19.42 9.90
N ARG A 136 6.57 20.72 9.93
CA ARG A 136 7.87 21.18 10.46
C ARG A 136 8.01 20.90 11.96
N VAL A 137 6.97 21.15 12.74
CA VAL A 137 6.97 20.90 14.19
C VAL A 137 7.07 19.40 14.47
N MET A 138 6.30 18.56 13.74
CA MET A 138 6.40 17.10 13.84
C MET A 138 7.81 16.60 13.54
N ARG A 139 8.46 17.11 12.49
CA ARG A 139 9.85 16.76 12.19
C ARG A 139 10.80 17.11 13.33
N LYS A 140 10.65 18.30 13.92
CA LYS A 140 11.46 18.73 15.07
C LYS A 140 11.24 17.83 16.29
N LYS A 141 9.99 17.44 16.55
CA LYS A 141 9.64 16.51 17.63
C LYS A 141 10.28 15.13 17.44
N PHE A 142 10.28 14.58 16.23
CA PHE A 142 11.03 13.34 15.96
C PHE A 142 12.53 13.50 16.22
N GLN A 143 13.14 14.62 15.81
CA GLN A 143 14.55 14.89 16.08
C GLN A 143 14.85 14.98 17.59
N GLU A 144 14.02 15.70 18.34
CA GLU A 144 14.13 15.81 19.80
C GLU A 144 13.99 14.45 20.48
N ALA A 145 13.02 13.64 20.06
CA ALA A 145 12.79 12.30 20.61
C ALA A 145 13.96 11.35 20.34
N VAL A 146 14.61 11.42 19.16
CA VAL A 146 15.84 10.66 18.88
C VAL A 146 16.98 11.07 19.81
N ILE A 147 17.15 12.36 20.09
CA ILE A 147 18.22 12.85 20.98
C ILE A 147 17.95 12.43 22.43
N GLN A 148 16.69 12.43 22.86
CA GLN A 148 16.30 12.17 24.25
C GLN A 148 16.00 10.69 24.53
N GLY A 149 15.84 9.86 23.50
CA GLY A 149 15.29 8.50 23.64
C GLY A 149 13.82 8.48 24.06
N GLY A 150 13.11 9.60 23.93
CA GLY A 150 11.78 9.85 24.48
C GLY A 150 10.65 9.41 23.56
N PHE A 151 10.63 8.14 23.15
CA PHE A 151 9.48 7.56 22.46
C PHE A 151 8.53 6.93 23.47
N VAL A 152 7.23 7.12 23.28
CA VAL A 152 6.24 6.43 24.12
C VAL A 152 6.29 4.95 23.77
N GLN A 153 6.73 4.12 24.71
CA GLN A 153 6.65 2.67 24.62
C GLN A 153 5.18 2.28 24.77
N THR A 154 4.48 2.07 23.65
CA THR A 154 3.27 1.25 23.66
C THR A 154 3.71 -0.20 23.84
N THR A 155 4.01 -0.58 25.08
CA THR A 155 3.96 -1.99 25.45
C THR A 155 2.49 -2.40 25.35
N VAL A 156 2.16 -3.19 24.33
CA VAL A 156 0.94 -3.99 24.36
C VAL A 156 1.18 -5.06 25.42
N GLU A 157 1.05 -4.69 26.69
CA GLU A 157 0.96 -5.65 27.77
C GLU A 157 -0.44 -6.25 27.71
N HIS A 158 -0.49 -7.47 27.16
CA HIS A 158 -1.59 -8.37 27.36
C HIS A 158 -1.73 -8.58 28.88
N GLU A 159 -2.79 -8.02 29.47
CA GLU A 159 -3.19 -8.26 30.85
C GLU A 159 -3.52 -9.75 31.05
N GLU A 160 -2.49 -10.59 31.21
CA GLU A 160 -2.66 -11.87 31.90
C GLU A 160 -2.53 -11.60 33.40
N SER A 161 -3.69 -11.35 33.99
CA SER A 161 -3.99 -11.37 35.41
C SER A 161 -3.05 -12.28 36.23
N MET A 162 -2.04 -11.69 36.86
CA MET A 162 -1.26 -12.33 37.91
C MET A 162 -2.09 -12.34 39.20
N LEU A 163 -2.89 -13.39 39.39
CA LEU A 163 -3.46 -13.70 40.70
C LEU A 163 -2.39 -14.37 41.57
N MET A 164 -1.95 -13.61 42.58
CA MET A 164 -1.12 -14.06 43.69
C MET A 164 -1.81 -15.23 44.43
N SER A 165 -1.24 -16.43 44.38
CA SER A 165 -1.73 -17.57 45.16
C SER A 165 -0.78 -17.87 46.32
N ALA A 166 -1.15 -17.38 47.51
CA ALA A 166 -0.49 -17.67 48.78
C ALA A 166 -0.80 -19.10 49.27
N SER A 167 0.16 -19.70 49.96
CA SER A 167 0.18 -21.10 50.38
C SER A 167 -0.61 -21.43 51.66
N ALA A 168 -1.09 -22.68 51.69
CA ALA A 168 -1.30 -23.62 52.83
C ALA A 168 -2.52 -23.40 53.76
N PRO A 169 -3.02 -24.44 54.51
CA PRO A 169 -2.52 -25.81 54.68
C PRO A 169 -3.55 -26.96 54.53
N VAL A 170 -2.99 -28.17 54.68
CA VAL A 170 -3.50 -29.56 54.69
C VAL A 170 -4.66 -29.80 55.67
N LEU A 171 -5.62 -30.68 55.32
CA LEU A 171 -6.09 -31.84 56.12
C LEU A 171 -7.19 -32.70 55.42
N SER A 172 -6.87 -33.99 55.27
CA SER A 172 -7.64 -35.22 55.53
C SER A 172 -8.92 -35.66 54.77
N MET A 173 -8.75 -36.79 54.06
CA MET A 173 -9.49 -38.08 54.14
C MET A 173 -10.98 -38.17 53.71
N SER A 174 -11.29 -38.90 52.63
CA SER A 174 -11.70 -40.32 52.66
C SER A 174 -12.50 -40.82 51.43
N SER A 175 -12.26 -42.11 51.11
CA SER A 175 -13.14 -43.15 50.53
C SER A 175 -13.58 -43.15 49.04
N ALA A 176 -13.09 -44.19 48.34
CA ALA A 176 -13.73 -45.11 47.38
C ALA A 176 -14.89 -44.59 46.49
N ARG A 177 -14.92 -44.81 45.17
CA ARG A 177 -15.16 -46.10 44.49
C ARG A 177 -15.17 -45.86 42.96
N SER A 178 -14.88 -46.92 42.22
CA SER A 178 -14.85 -47.12 40.76
C SER A 178 -16.07 -46.56 39.99
N ASP A 179 -15.88 -46.10 38.75
CA ASP A 179 -16.28 -46.87 37.54
C ASP A 179 -15.93 -46.13 36.22
N THR A 180 -15.67 -46.97 35.22
CA THR A 180 -15.44 -46.70 33.79
C THR A 180 -16.60 -45.95 33.13
N THR A 181 -16.36 -45.21 32.02
CA THR A 181 -16.92 -45.47 30.67
C THR A 181 -16.28 -44.50 29.67
N ALA A 182 -15.95 -45.04 28.49
CA ALA A 182 -15.42 -44.33 27.34
C ALA A 182 -16.55 -43.87 26.40
N GLU A 183 -16.38 -42.70 25.78
CA GLU A 183 -16.98 -42.22 24.52
C GLU A 183 -16.18 -40.93 24.22
N GLY A 184 -15.59 -40.69 23.06
CA GLY A 184 -15.94 -41.07 21.70
C GLY A 184 -16.06 -39.77 20.89
N ILE A 185 -15.40 -39.74 19.73
CA ILE A 185 -15.58 -38.77 18.63
C ILE A 185 -14.76 -37.47 18.73
N ASN A 186 -13.66 -37.41 17.96
CA ASN A 186 -13.54 -36.37 16.95
C ASN A 186 -12.63 -36.81 15.81
N ASP A 187 -13.26 -36.86 14.64
CA ASP A 187 -12.64 -37.04 13.34
C ASP A 187 -11.90 -35.77 12.89
N HIS A 188 -10.90 -36.03 12.05
CA HIS A 188 -10.60 -35.32 10.80
C HIS A 188 -9.49 -34.24 10.73
N VAL A 189 -8.44 -34.67 10.01
CA VAL A 189 -7.66 -34.00 8.94
C VAL A 189 -6.34 -33.31 9.30
N GLU A 190 -5.25 -33.99 8.90
CA GLU A 190 -3.93 -33.41 8.60
C GLU A 190 -3.95 -32.47 7.37
N PRO A 191 -3.15 -31.39 7.35
CA PRO A 191 -2.88 -30.62 6.14
C PRO A 191 -1.64 -31.15 5.39
N VAL A 192 -1.86 -31.65 4.18
CA VAL A 192 -0.82 -31.96 3.18
C VAL A 192 -0.20 -30.67 2.64
N LYS A 193 1.12 -30.51 2.82
CA LYS A 193 2.00 -29.54 2.13
C LYS A 193 2.55 -30.14 0.84
N VAL A 194 2.36 -29.50 -0.32
CA VAL A 194 3.33 -29.46 -1.46
C VAL A 194 3.01 -28.20 -2.31
N ASN A 195 3.79 -27.12 -2.25
CA ASN A 195 4.97 -26.76 -3.07
C ASN A 195 4.64 -26.30 -4.51
N SER A 196 4.70 -24.98 -4.75
CA SER A 196 4.73 -24.38 -6.10
C SER A 196 5.96 -23.46 -6.25
N ASN A 197 6.96 -23.98 -6.96
CA ASN A 197 8.15 -23.25 -7.37
C ASN A 197 7.82 -22.30 -8.54
N ILE A 198 8.14 -21.01 -8.41
CA ILE A 198 8.14 -20.06 -9.53
C ILE A 198 9.55 -19.47 -9.67
N ASN A 199 10.23 -19.90 -10.74
CA ASN A 199 11.54 -19.43 -11.18
C ASN A 199 11.52 -17.93 -11.51
N LYS A 200 12.37 -17.15 -10.83
CA LYS A 200 12.72 -15.77 -11.22
C LYS A 200 13.98 -15.81 -12.08
N GLN A 201 13.86 -15.49 -13.36
CA GLN A 201 15.01 -15.32 -14.25
C GLN A 201 15.64 -13.94 -14.05
N HIS A 202 16.93 -13.96 -13.78
CA HIS A 202 17.80 -12.83 -13.47
C HIS A 202 18.44 -12.32 -14.78
N ILE A 203 18.06 -11.13 -15.25
CA ILE A 203 18.75 -10.48 -16.38
C ILE A 203 19.84 -9.57 -15.79
N GLN A 204 21.09 -10.02 -15.85
CA GLN A 204 22.27 -9.21 -15.59
C GLN A 204 22.50 -8.26 -16.77
N ARG A 205 22.45 -6.94 -16.54
CA ARG A 205 23.07 -5.96 -17.43
C ARG A 205 24.31 -5.37 -16.77
N ARG A 206 25.43 -5.75 -17.36
CA ARG A 206 26.81 -5.38 -17.07
C ARG A 206 27.09 -4.00 -17.68
N VAL A 207 27.46 -3.01 -16.87
CA VAL A 207 28.18 -1.81 -17.35
C VAL A 207 29.26 -1.46 -16.32
N ASN A 208 30.50 -1.74 -16.67
CA ASN A 208 31.67 -1.11 -16.07
C ASN A 208 31.95 0.18 -16.84
N SER A 209 32.28 1.27 -16.14
CA SER A 209 33.32 2.25 -16.52
C SER A 209 33.48 3.37 -15.48
N GLY A 210 34.71 3.52 -14.98
CA GLY A 210 35.40 4.76 -14.55
C GLY A 210 34.86 5.54 -13.33
N ILE A 211 35.62 5.91 -12.28
CA ILE A 211 37.07 6.12 -12.27
C ILE A 211 37.52 7.57 -12.50
N LEU A 212 36.74 8.63 -12.23
CA LEU A 212 37.27 10.01 -12.23
C LEU A 212 36.57 10.97 -11.23
N SER A 213 37.29 11.36 -10.18
CA SER A 213 37.23 12.71 -9.57
C SER A 213 38.16 13.63 -10.40
N PRO A 214 37.98 14.97 -10.51
CA PRO A 214 37.97 15.92 -9.38
C PRO A 214 37.15 17.22 -9.58
N GLY A 215 37.13 18.10 -8.56
CA GLY A 215 37.12 19.55 -8.81
C GLY A 215 36.10 20.39 -8.04
N SER A 216 36.57 21.02 -6.98
CA SER A 216 35.91 22.11 -6.24
C SER A 216 35.48 23.28 -7.14
N ALA A 217 34.28 23.82 -6.92
CA ALA A 217 33.92 25.17 -7.37
C ALA A 217 32.91 25.80 -6.40
N SER A 218 33.39 26.78 -5.63
CA SER A 218 32.57 27.70 -4.85
C SER A 218 31.89 28.70 -5.78
N SER A 219 30.57 28.87 -5.66
CA SER A 219 29.81 29.87 -6.41
C SER A 219 29.01 30.74 -5.43
N ILE A 220 29.57 31.89 -5.09
CA ILE A 220 28.91 33.01 -4.43
C ILE A 220 27.82 33.57 -5.37
N ARG A 221 26.54 33.40 -5.01
CA ARG A 221 25.43 34.10 -5.65
C ARG A 221 25.16 35.42 -4.91
N ARG A 222 25.55 36.54 -5.54
CA ARG A 222 25.09 37.89 -5.18
C ARG A 222 23.68 38.10 -5.72
N SER A 223 22.77 38.58 -4.89
CA SER A 223 21.44 39.05 -5.28
C SER A 223 21.48 40.49 -5.81
N PRO A 224 20.63 40.87 -6.78
CA PRO A 224 20.45 42.27 -7.16
C PRO A 224 19.39 42.93 -6.27
N ARG A 225 19.73 44.06 -5.66
CA ARG A 225 18.76 44.97 -5.02
C ARG A 225 18.15 45.88 -6.09
N LEU A 226 16.82 45.87 -6.20
CA LEU A 226 16.06 46.91 -6.89
C LEU A 226 16.04 48.16 -5.99
N LYS A 227 16.44 49.31 -6.55
CA LYS A 227 16.21 50.63 -5.94
C LYS A 227 14.78 51.07 -6.26
N VAL A 228 14.06 51.52 -5.23
CA VAL A 228 12.99 52.52 -5.34
C VAL A 228 13.55 53.81 -4.79
#